data_AF-A0A8C6R463-F1
#
_entry.id   AF-A0A8C6R463-F1
#
_cell.length_a   1.000
_cell.length_b   1.000
_cell.length_c   1.000
_cell.angle_alpha   90.00
_cell.angle_beta   90.00
_cell.angle_gamma   90.00
#
_symmetry.space_group_name_H-M   'P 1'
#
loop_
_entity.id
_entity.type
_entity.pdbx_description
1 polymer ?
#
loop_
_entity_poly.entity_id
_entity_poly.type
_entity_poly.pdbx_seq_one_letter_code
_entity_poly.pdbx_strand_id
1 'polypeptide(L)'
;TMSGGEQEPGHYYVGIDVGTGVTARSLCSLVCKWTYSAEKGWDDSFWKMVGLEDLIGDNYSKIGNLVLPPGASLGSGLTPEAAKELGLPKGIAVAASLIDAHAGGLGVIG
;
A
#
# COMPACT_ATOMS: atom_id res chain seq x y z
N THR A 1 -35.13 3.20 -5.96
CA THR A 1 -34.76 3.30 -4.54
C THR A 1 -33.27 3.47 -4.46
N MET A 2 -32.81 4.69 -4.23
CA MET A 2 -31.40 4.98 -3.99
C MET A 2 -31.04 4.42 -2.63
N SER A 3 -30.05 3.51 -2.56
CA SER A 3 -29.42 3.10 -1.30
C SER A 3 -27.98 3.56 -1.37
N GLY A 4 -27.66 4.50 -0.48
CA GLY A 4 -26.37 5.18 -0.42
C GLY A 4 -25.21 4.23 -0.24
N GLY A 5 -24.10 4.52 -0.94
CA GLY A 5 -22.79 4.08 -0.52
C GLY A 5 -22.34 4.99 0.61
N GLU A 6 -22.17 4.44 1.80
CA GLU A 6 -21.47 5.12 2.89
C GLU A 6 -20.02 5.36 2.45
N GLN A 7 -19.65 6.64 2.39
CA GLN A 7 -18.29 7.08 2.13
C GLN A 7 -17.56 7.08 3.48
N GLU A 8 -16.83 6.00 3.75
CA GLU A 8 -16.04 5.84 4.97
C GLU A 8 -14.91 6.91 5.07
N PRO A 9 -14.60 7.39 6.28
CA PRO A 9 -13.89 8.64 6.49
C PRO A 9 -12.38 8.54 6.16
N GLY A 10 -11.91 9.44 5.31
CA GLY A 10 -10.55 10.01 5.38
C GLY A 10 -9.37 9.04 5.51
N HIS A 11 -9.31 7.98 4.71
CA HIS A 11 -8.10 7.17 4.62
C HIS A 11 -7.02 7.92 3.82
N TYR A 12 -6.00 8.44 4.50
CA TYR A 12 -4.78 8.90 3.86
C TYR A 12 -4.06 7.69 3.26
N TYR A 13 -4.26 7.42 1.97
CA TYR A 13 -3.63 6.28 1.29
C TYR A 13 -2.15 6.57 1.00
N VAL A 14 -1.31 6.28 1.98
CA VAL A 14 0.13 6.22 1.81
C VAL A 14 0.50 4.87 1.19
N GLY A 15 0.38 4.74 -0.13
CA GLY A 15 0.82 3.54 -0.84
C GLY A 15 -0.28 2.98 -1.73
N ILE A 16 -0.12 3.27 -3.02
CA ILE A 16 -1.03 2.99 -4.12
C ILE A 16 -1.25 1.47 -4.25
N ASP A 17 -2.46 1.02 -3.94
CA ASP A 17 -3.02 -0.22 -4.47
C ASP A 17 -4.13 0.19 -5.44
N VAL A 18 -3.84 0.10 -6.75
CA VAL A 18 -4.86 0.41 -7.76
C VAL A 18 -5.78 -0.79 -7.86
N GLY A 19 -6.90 -0.73 -7.16
CA GLY A 19 -8.07 -1.49 -7.51
C GLY A 19 -8.00 -2.98 -7.21
N THR A 20 -7.21 -3.47 -6.26
CA THR A 20 -7.32 -4.86 -5.75
C THR A 20 -8.12 -4.97 -4.45
N GLY A 21 -8.38 -3.84 -3.78
CA GLY A 21 -9.02 -3.81 -2.47
C GLY A 21 -8.12 -4.23 -1.31
N VAL A 22 -6.85 -4.53 -1.58
CA VAL A 22 -5.85 -4.87 -0.55
C VAL A 22 -5.20 -3.59 -0.03
N THR A 23 -4.88 -3.54 1.27
CA THR A 23 -4.27 -2.38 1.93
C THR A 23 -2.77 -2.57 2.19
N ALA A 24 -2.15 -3.54 1.51
CA ALA A 24 -0.74 -3.85 1.65
C ALA A 24 0.13 -2.66 1.20
N ARG A 25 1.26 -2.46 1.89
CA ARG A 25 2.25 -1.45 1.56
C ARG A 25 3.48 -2.06 0.91
N SER A 26 4.05 -1.35 -0.05
CA SER A 26 5.33 -1.73 -0.62
C SER A 26 6.46 -1.47 0.37
N LEU A 27 7.30 -2.50 0.58
CA LEU A 27 8.54 -2.37 1.34
C LEU A 27 9.43 -1.24 0.81
N CYS A 28 9.48 -1.03 -0.51
CA CYS A 28 10.28 0.03 -1.12
C CYS A 28 9.83 1.42 -0.61
N SER A 29 8.53 1.70 -0.64
CA SER A 29 8.00 2.98 -0.16
C SER A 29 8.23 3.17 1.33
N LEU A 30 7.97 2.13 2.13
CA LEU A 30 8.07 2.25 3.59
C LEU A 30 9.52 2.45 4.05
N VAL A 31 10.46 1.68 3.51
CA VAL A 31 11.88 1.80 3.86
C VAL A 31 12.43 3.16 3.41
N CYS A 32 12.12 3.60 2.19
CA CYS A 32 12.72 4.81 1.64
C CYS A 32 12.12 6.11 2.19
N LYS A 33 10.87 6.09 2.67
CA LYS A 33 10.11 7.32 2.97
C LYS A 33 9.45 7.34 4.36
N TRP A 34 9.31 6.20 5.01
CA TRP A 34 8.54 6.08 6.26
C TRP A 34 9.35 5.53 7.42
N THR A 35 10.68 5.51 7.34
CA THR A 35 11.55 5.03 8.43
C THR A 35 11.25 3.58 8.87
N TYR A 36 10.62 2.78 8.01
CA TYR A 36 10.40 1.37 8.26
C TYR A 36 11.69 0.59 8.09
N SER A 37 11.99 -0.32 9.02
CA SER A 37 13.11 -1.24 8.88
C SER A 37 12.67 -2.53 8.19
N ALA A 38 13.37 -2.93 7.12
CA ALA A 38 13.11 -4.23 6.48
C ALA A 38 13.39 -5.44 7.41
N GLU A 39 14.23 -5.25 8.43
CA GLU A 39 14.58 -6.29 9.40
C GLU A 39 13.70 -6.24 10.66
N LYS A 40 13.41 -5.04 11.15
CA LYS A 40 12.79 -4.83 12.47
C LYS A 40 11.35 -4.32 12.41
N GLY A 41 10.89 -3.84 11.25
CA GLY A 41 9.58 -3.23 11.08
C GLY A 41 9.50 -1.78 11.58
N TRP A 42 8.33 -1.43 12.10
CA TRP A 42 8.05 -0.11 12.69
C TRP A 42 8.73 0.05 14.05
N ASP A 43 9.09 1.29 14.40
CA ASP A 43 9.67 1.64 15.69
C ASP A 43 8.74 2.58 16.47
N ASP A 44 8.09 2.04 17.50
CA ASP A 44 7.24 2.78 18.42
C ASP A 44 7.94 3.98 19.07
N SER A 45 9.22 3.81 19.41
CA SER A 45 9.98 4.84 20.12
C SER A 45 10.21 6.05 19.23
N PHE A 46 10.44 5.83 17.93
CA PHE A 46 10.54 6.89 16.93
C PHE A 46 9.24 7.68 16.83
N TRP A 47 8.10 7.00 16.63
CA TRP A 47 6.81 7.67 16.46
C TRP A 47 6.37 8.45 17.71
N LYS A 48 6.58 7.89 18.91
CA LYS A 48 6.36 8.58 20.18
C LYS A 48 7.29 9.80 20.35
N MET A 49 8.56 9.67 19.95
CA MET A 49 9.54 10.76 20.05
C MET A 49 9.18 11.96 19.18
N VAL A 50 8.64 11.72 17.98
CA VAL A 50 8.23 12.80 17.06
C VAL A 50 6.80 13.29 17.27
N GLY A 51 6.08 12.78 18.27
CA GLY A 51 4.73 13.20 18.63
C GLY A 51 3.63 12.71 17.68
N LEU A 52 3.83 11.55 17.04
CA LEU A 52 2.91 10.91 16.09
C LEU A 52 2.49 9.51 16.57
N GLU A 53 2.34 9.34 17.88
CA GLU A 53 1.95 8.07 18.49
C GLU A 53 0.55 7.57 18.05
N ASP A 54 -0.30 8.45 17.51
CA ASP A 54 -1.60 8.09 16.98
C ASP A 54 -1.53 7.19 15.72
N LEU A 55 -0.36 7.12 15.08
CA LEU A 55 -0.07 6.24 13.95
C LEU A 55 0.25 4.80 14.37
N ILE A 56 0.58 4.57 15.65
CA ILE A 56 0.87 3.23 16.21
C ILE A 56 -0.43 2.43 16.42
N GLY A 57 -1.54 3.13 16.64
CA GLY A 57 -2.84 2.55 16.94
C GLY A 57 -3.30 1.49 15.92
N ASP A 58 -4.11 0.54 16.39
CA ASP A 58 -4.67 -0.56 15.60
C ASP A 58 -3.61 -1.31 14.78
N ASN A 59 -2.45 -1.57 15.41
CA ASN A 59 -1.30 -2.21 14.78
C ASN A 59 -0.86 -1.48 13.50
N TYR A 60 -0.68 -0.16 13.54
CA TYR A 60 -0.27 0.66 12.40
C TYR A 60 -1.25 0.66 11.22
N SER A 61 -2.56 0.42 11.44
CA SER A 61 -3.56 0.33 10.36
C SER A 61 -3.57 1.52 9.40
N LYS A 62 -3.30 2.73 9.91
CA LYS A 62 -3.23 3.98 9.14
C LYS A 62 -2.05 4.02 8.17
N ILE A 63 -0.88 3.55 8.60
CA ILE A 63 0.37 3.65 7.84
C ILE A 63 0.79 2.35 7.16
N GLY A 64 0.15 1.23 7.51
CA GLY A 64 0.31 -0.08 6.90
C GLY A 64 0.88 -1.11 7.85
N ASN A 65 0.17 -2.23 7.97
CA ASN A 65 0.53 -3.35 8.85
C ASN A 65 0.79 -4.66 8.07
N LEU A 66 0.41 -4.68 6.80
CA LEU A 66 0.78 -5.69 5.83
C LEU A 66 1.80 -5.08 4.87
N VAL A 67 3.02 -5.60 4.88
CA VAL A 67 4.12 -5.11 4.05
C VAL A 67 4.56 -6.22 3.10
N LEU A 68 4.65 -5.90 1.81
CA LEU A 68 5.02 -6.86 0.77
C LEU A 68 6.24 -6.37 -0.01
N PRO A 69 7.12 -7.28 -0.46
CA PRO A 69 8.24 -6.91 -1.31
C PRO A 69 7.73 -6.48 -2.69
N PRO A 70 8.44 -5.56 -3.38
CA PRO A 70 8.16 -5.23 -4.77
C PRO A 70 7.94 -6.46 -5.66
N GLY A 71 6.94 -6.42 -6.53
CA GLY A 71 6.65 -7.54 -7.43
C GLY A 71 5.74 -8.62 -6.86
N ALA A 72 5.53 -8.68 -5.54
CA ALA A 72 4.60 -9.64 -4.93
C ALA A 72 3.16 -9.39 -5.41
N SER A 73 2.42 -10.46 -5.72
CA SER A 73 1.03 -10.35 -6.15
C SER A 73 0.14 -9.82 -5.02
N LEU A 74 -0.74 -8.89 -5.34
CA LEU A 74 -1.72 -8.31 -4.42
C LEU A 74 -3.06 -9.03 -4.56
N GLY A 75 -3.46 -9.72 -3.49
CA GLY A 75 -4.72 -10.46 -3.42
C GLY A 75 -4.92 -11.37 -4.64
N SER A 76 -6.09 -11.26 -5.25
CA SER A 76 -6.47 -11.98 -6.47
C SER A 76 -6.37 -11.13 -7.73
N GLY A 77 -5.58 -10.04 -7.72
CA GLY A 77 -5.48 -9.08 -8.81
C GLY A 77 -6.60 -8.03 -8.81
N LEU A 78 -6.84 -7.38 -9.96
CA LEU A 78 -7.85 -6.32 -10.07
C LEU A 78 -9.25 -6.80 -9.68
N THR A 79 -9.95 -6.00 -8.88
CA THR A 79 -11.37 -6.18 -8.60
C THR A 79 -12.19 -6.01 -9.88
N PRO A 80 -13.40 -6.60 -9.95
CA PRO A 80 -14.29 -6.42 -11.08
C PRO A 80 -14.58 -4.94 -11.41
N GLU A 81 -14.71 -4.09 -10.39
CA GLU A 81 -14.99 -2.66 -10.52
C GLU A 81 -13.81 -1.95 -11.18
N ALA A 82 -12.61 -2.13 -10.65
CA ALA A 82 -11.40 -1.51 -11.20
C ALA A 82 -11.06 -2.04 -12.60
N ALA A 83 -11.23 -3.34 -12.83
CA ALA A 83 -11.03 -3.95 -14.14
C ALA A 83 -11.96 -3.35 -15.20
N LYS A 84 -13.22 -3.09 -14.85
CA LYS A 84 -14.20 -2.44 -15.74
C LYS A 84 -13.80 -1.00 -16.06
N GLU A 85 -13.36 -0.23 -15.06
CA GLU A 85 -12.93 1.16 -15.25
C GLU A 85 -11.67 1.28 -16.13
N LEU A 86 -10.74 0.34 -15.97
CA LEU A 86 -9.48 0.29 -16.72
C LEU A 86 -9.60 -0.41 -18.09
N GLY A 87 -10.74 -1.04 -18.38
CA GLY A 87 -10.91 -1.84 -19.60
C GLY A 87 -10.03 -3.09 -19.65
N LEU A 88 -9.71 -3.67 -18.49
CA LEU A 88 -8.83 -4.83 -18.33
C LEU A 88 -9.60 -6.08 -17.88
N PRO A 89 -9.02 -7.29 -18.02
CA PRO A 89 -9.60 -8.50 -17.44
C PRO A 89 -9.63 -8.42 -15.91
N LYS A 90 -10.75 -8.85 -15.30
CA LYS A 90 -10.83 -9.06 -13.85
C LYS A 90 -9.78 -10.07 -13.39
N GLY A 91 -9.21 -9.85 -12.20
CA GLY A 91 -8.20 -10.72 -11.63
C GLY A 91 -6.86 -10.74 -12.36
N ILE A 92 -6.62 -9.80 -13.29
CA ILE A 92 -5.27 -9.58 -13.82
C ILE A 92 -4.34 -9.24 -12.66
N ALA A 93 -3.15 -9.85 -12.66
CA ALA A 93 -2.20 -9.70 -11.57
C ALA A 93 -1.79 -8.24 -11.39
N VAL A 94 -1.79 -7.79 -10.14
CA VAL A 94 -1.29 -6.47 -9.73
C VAL A 94 -0.18 -6.72 -8.72
N ALA A 95 0.95 -6.07 -8.92
CA ALA A 95 2.12 -6.24 -8.07
C ALA A 95 2.21 -5.14 -7.01
N ALA A 96 2.78 -5.48 -5.85
CA ALA A 96 3.20 -4.52 -4.83
C ALA A 96 4.11 -3.46 -5.47
N SER A 97 3.80 -2.20 -5.20
CA SER A 97 4.32 -1.04 -5.93
C SER A 97 5.84 -0.83 -5.78
N LEU A 98 6.39 0.00 -6.65
CA LEU A 98 7.74 0.57 -6.57
C LEU A 98 7.63 2.09 -6.73
N ILE A 99 8.53 2.84 -6.10
CA ILE A 99 8.68 4.26 -6.45
C ILE A 99 9.47 4.39 -7.75
N ASP A 100 9.18 5.45 -8.50
CA ASP A 100 9.68 5.74 -9.85
C ASP A 100 11.17 5.48 -10.08
N ALA A 101 12.05 6.03 -9.23
CA ALA A 101 13.50 5.88 -9.37
C ALA A 101 13.95 4.42 -9.20
N HIS A 102 13.32 3.67 -8.29
CA HIS A 102 13.63 2.25 -8.10
C HIS A 102 13.06 1.39 -9.23
N ALA A 103 11.88 1.74 -9.77
CA ALA A 103 11.34 1.09 -10.96
C ALA A 103 12.21 1.35 -12.20
N GLY A 104 12.68 2.59 -12.38
CA GLY A 104 13.61 2.97 -13.44
C GLY A 104 14.95 2.24 -13.32
N GLY A 105 15.49 2.15 -12.11
CA GLY A 105 16.69 1.35 -11.83
C GLY A 105 16.51 -0.13 -12.15
N LEU A 106 15.37 -0.73 -11.79
CA LEU A 106 15.04 -2.11 -12.14
C LEU A 106 14.95 -2.32 -13.66
N GLY A 107 14.38 -1.37 -14.39
CA GLY A 107 14.18 -1.46 -15.84
C GLY A 107 15.46 -1.42 -16.69
N VAL A 108 16.59 -0.95 -16.14
CA VAL A 108 17.88 -0.86 -16.87
C VAL A 108 18.84 -2.01 -16.55
N ILE A 109 18.61 -2.72 -15.44
CA ILE A 109 19.43 -3.87 -15.01
C ILE A 109 18.80 -5.22 -15.36
N GLY A 110 17.58 -5.21 -15.90
CA GLY A 110 16.78 -6.40 -16.24
C GLY A 110 17.18 -7.08 -17.53
#